data_AF-A0AA95FCZ2-F1
#
_entry.id   AF-A0AA95FCZ2-F1
#
_cell.length_a   1.000
_cell.length_b   1.000
_cell.length_c   1.000
_cell.angle_alpha   90.00
_cell.angle_beta   90.00
_cell.angle_gamma   90.00
#
_symmetry.space_group_name_H-M   'P 1'
#
loop_
_entity.id
_entity.type
_entity.pdbx_description
1 polymer ?
#
loop_
_entity_poly.entity_id
_entity_poly.type
_entity_poly.pdbx_seq_one_letter_code
_entity_poly.pdbx_strand_id
1 'polypeptide(L)'
;MRTDLRPPRPLGLRIAGWIGAALFLLALFAVAWVWCAMAFDEQFSEESKAQAADTTMAGFGLAWGLIPVLVLHVLVLIGLFLAIRDGWRGVGLSVLLAVGALAATSLPGFVATQLLSGGSMFEPPVYVP
;
A
#
# COMPACT_ATOMS: atom_id res chain seq x y z
N MET A 1 -18.35 -32.88 20.64
CA MET A 1 -17.84 -31.49 20.64
C MET A 1 -19.03 -30.56 20.46
N ARG A 2 -19.42 -29.81 21.49
CA ARG A 2 -20.42 -28.75 21.35
C ARG A 2 -19.78 -27.61 20.55
N THR A 3 -20.22 -27.43 19.32
CA THR A 3 -19.99 -26.21 18.56
C THR A 3 -20.95 -25.17 19.11
N ASP A 4 -20.63 -24.59 20.26
CA ASP A 4 -21.40 -23.46 20.78
C ASP A 4 -21.30 -22.33 19.74
N LEU A 5 -22.41 -22.06 19.06
CA LEU A 5 -22.54 -20.97 18.12
C LEU A 5 -22.32 -19.67 18.89
N ARG A 6 -21.13 -19.06 18.74
CA ARG A 6 -20.86 -17.76 19.33
C ARG A 6 -21.97 -16.79 18.90
N PRO A 7 -22.57 -16.05 19.83
CA PRO A 7 -23.59 -15.08 19.47
C PRO A 7 -23.01 -14.08 18.46
N PRO A 8 -23.80 -13.65 17.46
CA PRO A 8 -23.35 -12.67 16.48
C PRO A 8 -22.88 -11.40 17.19
N ARG A 9 -21.72 -10.88 16.79
CA ARG A 9 -21.18 -9.63 17.36
C ARG A 9 -22.19 -8.49 17.17
N PRO A 10 -22.35 -7.60 18.15
CA PRO A 10 -23.26 -6.46 18.02
C PRO A 10 -22.86 -5.58 16.82
N LEU A 11 -23.85 -5.03 16.12
CA LEU A 11 -23.65 -4.24 14.90
C LEU A 11 -22.65 -3.09 15.11
N GLY A 12 -22.76 -2.38 16.23
CA GLY A 12 -21.85 -1.28 16.57
C GLY A 12 -20.38 -1.70 16.63
N LEU A 13 -20.09 -2.88 17.20
CA LEU A 13 -18.72 -3.41 17.26
C LEU A 13 -18.19 -3.79 15.88
N ARG A 14 -19.05 -4.29 14.99
CA ARG A 14 -18.68 -4.59 13.61
C ARG A 14 -18.34 -3.31 12.83
N ILE A 15 -19.19 -2.29 12.95
CA ILE A 15 -18.97 -0.99 12.29
C ILE A 15 -17.68 -0.34 12.80
N ALA A 16 -17.48 -0.29 14.11
CA ALA A 16 -16.26 0.25 14.72
C ALA A 16 -15.01 -0.51 14.24
N GLY A 17 -15.08 -1.84 14.14
CA GLY A 17 -13.99 -2.66 13.61
C GLY A 17 -13.64 -2.33 12.16
N TRP A 18 -14.65 -2.17 11.29
CA TRP A 18 -14.44 -1.80 9.89
C TRP A 18 -13.89 -0.39 9.72
N ILE A 19 -14.41 0.58 10.47
CA ILE A 19 -13.89 1.96 10.46
C ILE A 19 -12.44 1.98 10.95
N GLY A 20 -12.16 1.31 12.06
CA GLY A 20 -10.80 1.21 12.60
C GLY A 20 -9.83 0.57 11.60
N ALA A 21 -10.24 -0.53 10.95
CA ALA A 21 -9.44 -1.16 9.90
C ALA A 21 -9.21 -0.23 8.71
N ALA A 22 -10.23 0.49 8.25
CA ALA A 22 -10.11 1.44 7.14
C ALA A 22 -9.14 2.59 7.46
N LEU A 23 -9.26 3.19 8.65
CA LEU A 23 -8.35 4.25 9.10
C LEU A 23 -6.91 3.75 9.27
N PHE A 24 -6.75 2.54 9.81
CA PHE A 24 -5.43 1.91 9.93
C PHE A 24 -4.81 1.65 8.56
N LEU A 25 -5.55 1.07 7.61
CA LEU A 25 -5.07 0.83 6.25
C LEU A 25 -4.73 2.13 5.52
N LEU A 26 -5.54 3.17 5.69
CA LEU A 26 -5.27 4.49 5.13
C LEU A 26 -3.93 5.05 5.63
N ALA A 27 -3.70 5.02 6.95
CA ALA A 27 -2.43 5.46 7.54
C ALA A 27 -1.24 4.58 7.10
N LEU A 28 -1.44 3.26 7.06
CA LEU A 28 -0.42 2.30 6.64
C LEU A 28 0.02 2.55 5.19
N PHE A 29 -0.93 2.74 4.27
CA PHE A 29 -0.60 3.04 2.88
C PHE A 29 0.03 4.42 2.71
N ALA A 30 -0.38 5.42 3.49
CA ALA A 30 0.28 6.73 3.46
C ALA A 30 1.77 6.60 3.80
N VAL A 31 2.10 5.88 4.89
CA VAL A 31 3.49 5.60 5.28
C VAL A 31 4.22 4.79 4.22
N ALA A 32 3.59 3.77 3.65
CA ALA A 32 4.20 2.93 2.63
C ALA A 32 4.54 3.72 1.35
N TRP A 33 3.67 4.63 0.92
CA TRP A 33 3.93 5.50 -0.23
C TRP A 33 5.02 6.53 0.04
N VAL A 34 5.04 7.15 1.23
CA VAL A 34 6.14 8.03 1.65
C VAL A 34 7.48 7.28 1.65
N TRP A 35 7.51 6.08 2.22
CA TRP A 35 8.70 5.22 2.22
C TRP A 35 9.18 4.93 0.79
N CYS A 36 8.25 4.61 -0.12
CA CYS A 36 8.57 4.38 -1.52
C CYS A 36 9.18 5.63 -2.17
N ALA A 37 8.63 6.82 -1.93
CA ALA A 37 9.19 8.07 -2.46
C ALA A 37 10.59 8.34 -1.91
N MET A 38 10.83 8.12 -0.62
CA MET A 38 12.16 8.25 -0.03
C MET A 38 13.17 7.29 -0.66
N ALA A 39 12.76 6.05 -0.98
CA ALA A 39 13.65 5.09 -1.63
C ALA A 39 14.03 5.51 -3.06
N PHE A 40 13.10 6.10 -3.83
CA PHE A 40 13.42 6.66 -5.15
C PHE A 40 14.27 7.93 -5.04
N ASP A 41 13.99 8.80 -4.08
CA ASP A 41 14.77 10.00 -3.82
C ASP A 41 16.24 9.66 -3.46
N GLU A 42 16.45 8.66 -2.59
CA GLU A 42 17.76 8.12 -2.26
C GLU A 42 18.47 7.56 -3.51
N GLN A 43 17.78 6.75 -4.33
CA GLN A 43 18.34 6.22 -5.56
C GLN A 43 18.84 7.35 -6.47
N PHE A 44 18.03 8.40 -6.68
CA PHE A 44 18.36 9.46 -7.61
C PHE A 44 19.41 10.43 -7.09
N SER A 45 19.39 10.72 -5.78
CA SER A 45 20.34 11.65 -5.16
C SER A 45 21.74 11.04 -4.97
N GLU A 46 21.83 9.72 -4.75
CA GLU A 46 23.10 9.03 -4.52
C GLU A 46 23.72 8.43 -5.80
N GLU A 47 23.01 8.38 -6.93
CA GLU A 47 23.51 7.76 -8.17
C GLU A 47 24.84 8.39 -8.65
N SER A 48 24.99 9.72 -8.56
CA SER A 48 26.24 10.38 -9.01
C SER A 48 27.46 9.99 -8.18
N LYS A 49 27.28 9.78 -6.87
CA LYS A 49 28.35 9.30 -5.98
C LYS A 49 28.64 7.83 -6.22
N ALA A 50 27.60 7.01 -6.46
CA ALA A 50 27.77 5.61 -6.81
C ALA A 50 28.58 5.46 -8.11
N GLN A 51 28.27 6.27 -9.13
CA GLN A 51 29.00 6.30 -10.41
C GLN A 51 30.45 6.74 -10.22
N ALA A 52 30.73 7.74 -9.38
CA ALA A 52 32.09 8.17 -9.06
C ALA A 52 32.91 7.07 -8.34
N ALA A 53 32.25 6.08 -7.75
CA ALA A 53 32.87 4.91 -7.12
C ALA A 53 32.84 3.65 -7.99
N ASP A 54 32.58 3.77 -9.30
CA ASP A 54 32.40 2.64 -10.24
C ASP A 54 31.32 1.64 -9.80
N THR A 55 30.26 2.13 -9.15
CA THR A 55 29.06 1.37 -8.73
C THR A 55 27.77 2.00 -9.26
N THR A 56 26.59 1.50 -8.85
CA THR A 56 25.29 2.05 -9.26
C THR A 56 24.23 1.89 -8.17
N MET A 57 23.28 2.83 -8.10
CA MET A 57 22.05 2.75 -7.31
C MET A 57 20.86 2.24 -8.13
N ALA A 58 21.06 1.89 -9.41
CA ALA A 58 20.00 1.42 -10.30
C ALA A 58 19.18 0.29 -9.65
N GLY A 59 17.88 0.54 -9.52
CA GLY A 59 16.92 -0.42 -8.97
C GLY A 59 16.76 -0.38 -7.45
N PHE A 60 17.49 0.47 -6.72
CA PHE A 60 17.33 0.63 -5.27
C PHE A 60 15.89 1.05 -4.89
N GLY A 61 15.34 2.08 -5.53
CA GLY A 61 13.96 2.55 -5.31
C GLY A 61 12.90 1.50 -5.68
N LEU A 62 13.18 0.67 -6.70
CA LEU A 62 12.32 -0.48 -7.03
C LEU A 62 12.35 -1.54 -5.92
N ALA A 63 13.55 -1.97 -5.51
CA ALA A 63 13.74 -3.06 -4.56
C ALA A 63 13.31 -2.72 -3.13
N TRP A 64 13.60 -1.49 -2.70
CA TRP A 64 13.37 -1.04 -1.33
C TRP A 64 12.15 -0.13 -1.18
N GLY A 65 11.60 0.39 -2.27
CA GLY A 65 10.38 1.20 -2.28
C GLY A 65 9.19 0.46 -2.87
N LEU A 66 9.17 0.31 -4.20
CA LEU A 66 7.97 -0.14 -4.92
C LEU A 66 7.61 -1.60 -4.64
N ILE A 67 8.59 -2.52 -4.63
CA ILE A 67 8.32 -3.94 -4.37
C ILE A 67 7.68 -4.16 -2.99
N PRO A 68 8.20 -3.60 -1.87
CA PRO A 68 7.53 -3.65 -0.57
C PRO A 68 6.09 -3.13 -0.60
N VAL A 69 5.83 -2.02 -1.30
CA VAL A 69 4.47 -1.48 -1.47
C VAL A 69 3.58 -2.47 -2.21
N LEU A 70 4.05 -3.09 -3.29
CA LEU A 70 3.27 -4.08 -4.05
C LEU A 70 2.99 -5.35 -3.23
N VAL A 71 3.96 -5.82 -2.45
CA VAL A 71 3.77 -6.95 -1.52
C VAL A 71 2.69 -6.60 -0.48
N LEU A 72 2.73 -5.39 0.08
CA LEU A 72 1.70 -4.91 1.00
C LEU A 72 0.31 -4.90 0.35
N HIS A 73 0.18 -4.46 -0.90
CA HIS A 73 -1.08 -4.49 -1.64
C HIS A 73 -1.65 -5.91 -1.74
N VAL A 74 -0.81 -6.89 -2.09
CA VAL A 74 -1.21 -8.30 -2.20
C VAL A 74 -1.69 -8.85 -0.85
N LEU A 75 -0.95 -8.59 0.22
CA LEU A 75 -1.30 -9.05 1.57
C LEU A 75 -2.63 -8.44 2.05
N VAL A 76 -2.81 -7.14 1.87
CA VAL A 76 -4.06 -6.44 2.23
C VAL A 76 -5.22 -6.92 1.37
N LEU A 77 -5.01 -7.14 0.07
CA LEU A 77 -6.05 -7.66 -0.83
C LEU A 77 -6.52 -9.04 -0.39
N ILE A 78 -5.60 -9.95 -0.05
CA ILE A 78 -5.93 -11.28 0.48
C ILE A 78 -6.72 -11.14 1.78
N GLY A 79 -6.26 -10.30 2.71
CA GLY A 79 -6.95 -10.05 3.98
C GLY A 79 -8.37 -9.51 3.80
N LEU A 80 -8.55 -8.50 2.95
CA LEU A 80 -9.85 -7.93 2.62
C LEU A 80 -10.77 -8.95 1.94
N PHE A 81 -10.25 -9.72 0.99
CA PHE A 81 -11.01 -10.75 0.30
C PHE A 81 -11.53 -11.81 1.28
N LEU A 82 -10.68 -12.32 2.18
CA LEU A 82 -11.10 -13.30 3.19
C LEU A 82 -12.13 -12.70 4.15
N ALA A 83 -11.90 -11.48 4.64
CA ALA A 83 -12.81 -10.80 5.57
C ALA A 83 -14.19 -10.49 4.95
N ILE A 84 -14.24 -10.17 3.65
CA ILE A 84 -15.48 -9.89 2.92
C ILE A 84 -16.18 -11.19 2.52
N ARG A 85 -15.43 -12.20 2.06
CA ARG A 85 -15.99 -13.49 1.61
C ARG A 85 -16.84 -14.16 2.70
N ASP A 86 -16.40 -14.11 3.95
CA ASP A 86 -17.13 -14.73 5.08
C ASP A 86 -18.51 -14.07 5.33
N GLY A 87 -18.76 -12.89 4.78
CA GLY A 87 -20.02 -12.15 4.94
C GLY A 87 -20.97 -12.16 3.73
N TRP A 88 -20.55 -12.66 2.56
CA TRP A 88 -21.28 -12.47 1.29
C TRP A 88 -21.33 -13.75 0.44
N ARG A 89 -22.38 -13.92 -0.39
CA ARG A 89 -22.66 -15.16 -1.14
C ARG A 89 -22.00 -15.26 -2.55
N GLY A 90 -21.12 -14.35 -2.95
CA GLY A 90 -20.57 -14.34 -4.31
C GLY A 90 -19.10 -13.96 -4.40
N VAL A 91 -18.27 -14.85 -4.96
CA VAL A 91 -16.82 -14.63 -5.13
C VAL A 91 -16.53 -13.36 -5.93
N GLY A 92 -17.25 -13.13 -7.03
CA GLY A 92 -17.05 -11.95 -7.87
C GLY A 92 -17.31 -10.63 -7.13
N LEU A 93 -18.39 -10.56 -6.35
CA LEU A 93 -18.70 -9.37 -5.55
C LEU A 93 -17.69 -9.17 -4.42
N SER A 94 -17.24 -10.24 -3.76
CA SER A 94 -16.20 -10.16 -2.73
C SER A 94 -14.88 -9.63 -3.29
N VAL A 95 -14.48 -10.07 -4.49
CA VAL A 95 -13.28 -9.55 -5.17
C VAL A 95 -13.45 -8.07 -5.51
N LEU A 96 -14.59 -7.69 -6.10
CA LEU A 96 -14.86 -6.29 -6.47
C LEU A 96 -14.80 -5.36 -5.25
N LEU A 97 -15.44 -5.76 -4.14
CA LEU A 97 -15.43 -4.99 -2.90
C LEU A 97 -14.03 -4.92 -2.27
N ALA A 98 -13.26 -6.03 -2.30
CA ALA A 98 -11.90 -6.04 -1.77
C ALA A 98 -10.97 -5.12 -2.57
N VAL A 99 -11.05 -5.16 -3.91
CA VAL A 99 -10.29 -4.26 -4.79
C VAL A 99 -10.72 -2.81 -4.59
N GLY A 100 -12.02 -2.54 -4.49
CA GLY A 100 -12.53 -1.20 -4.23
C GLY A 100 -12.05 -0.63 -2.89
N ALA A 101 -12.08 -1.43 -1.82
CA ALA A 101 -11.59 -1.01 -0.50
C ALA A 101 -10.07 -0.80 -0.48
N LEU A 102 -9.31 -1.66 -1.17
CA LEU A 102 -7.87 -1.50 -1.33
C LEU A 102 -7.55 -0.19 -2.07
N ALA A 103 -8.21 0.07 -3.19
CA ALA A 103 -8.02 1.30 -3.94
C ALA A 103 -8.39 2.54 -3.11
N ALA A 104 -9.52 2.50 -2.41
CA ALA A 104 -9.98 3.61 -1.57
C ALA A 104 -9.03 3.94 -0.40
N THR A 105 -8.29 2.96 0.10
CA THR A 105 -7.34 3.16 1.21
C THR A 105 -5.92 3.47 0.74
N SER A 106 -5.50 2.97 -0.44
CA SER A 106 -4.16 3.18 -0.97
C SER A 106 -4.02 4.47 -1.81
N LEU A 107 -5.00 4.78 -2.66
CA LEU A 107 -4.93 5.93 -3.59
C LEU A 107 -4.68 7.27 -2.91
N PRO A 108 -5.30 7.59 -1.75
CA PRO A 108 -5.03 8.87 -1.08
C PRO A 108 -3.56 9.04 -0.71
N GLY A 109 -2.91 7.97 -0.21
CA GLY A 109 -1.47 7.97 0.09
C GLY A 109 -0.64 8.19 -1.17
N PHE A 110 -0.92 7.42 -2.23
CA PHE A 110 -0.24 7.55 -3.52
C PHE A 110 -0.34 8.97 -4.08
N VAL A 111 -1.55 9.53 -4.15
CA VAL A 111 -1.80 10.87 -4.69
C VAL A 111 -1.12 11.93 -3.84
N ALA A 112 -1.21 11.84 -2.51
CA ALA A 112 -0.53 12.79 -1.63
C ALA A 112 0.98 12.78 -1.85
N THR A 113 1.59 11.60 -1.94
CA THR A 113 3.02 11.47 -2.21
C THR A 113 3.40 12.00 -3.59
N GLN A 114 2.62 11.70 -4.63
CA GLN A 114 2.83 12.28 -5.96
C GLN A 114 2.81 13.81 -5.96
N LEU A 115 1.86 14.41 -5.25
CA LEU A 115 1.76 15.87 -5.13
C LEU A 115 2.97 16.47 -4.38
N LEU A 116 3.42 15.80 -3.31
CA LEU A 116 4.60 16.21 -2.55
C LEU A 116 5.89 16.10 -3.37
N SER A 117 5.98 15.11 -4.26
CA SER A 117 7.10 14.92 -5.18
C SER A 117 7.00 15.74 -6.47
N GLY A 118 6.05 16.68 -6.59
CA GLY A 118 5.87 17.48 -7.81
C GLY A 118 5.47 16.68 -9.06
N GLY A 119 4.98 15.45 -8.88
CA GLY A 119 4.63 14.51 -9.94
C GLY A 119 5.76 13.61 -10.41
N SER A 120 7.01 13.85 -9.99
CA SER A 120 8.21 13.20 -10.55
C SER A 120 8.77 12.06 -9.70
N MET A 121 7.97 11.44 -8.82
CA MET A 121 8.45 10.40 -7.87
C MET A 121 9.22 9.25 -8.55
N PHE A 122 8.81 8.85 -9.76
CA PHE A 122 9.44 7.77 -10.52
C PHE A 122 10.32 8.28 -11.66
N GLU A 123 10.48 9.59 -11.79
CA GLU A 123 11.23 10.20 -12.88
C GLU A 123 12.63 10.56 -12.37
N PRO A 124 13.70 10.00 -12.98
CA PRO A 124 15.04 10.41 -12.62
C PRO A 124 15.24 11.89 -12.96
N PRO A 125 15.89 12.69 -12.10
CA PRO A 125 16.21 14.07 -12.40
C PRO A 125 17.12 14.14 -13.62
N VAL A 126 16.87 15.11 -14.50
CA VAL A 126 17.72 15.37 -15.67
C VAL A 126 19.05 15.93 -15.17
N TYR A 127 20.09 15.11 -15.20
CA TYR A 127 21.45 15.55 -14.91
C TYR A 127 21.99 16.30 -16.14
N VAL A 128 22.22 17.61 -16.00
CA VAL A 128 22.98 18.37 -17.00
C VAL A 128 24.46 18.29 -16.59
N PRO A 129 25.33 17.70 -17.41
CA PRO A 129 26.75 17.54 -17.09
C PRO A 129 27.49 18.87 -16.97
#